data_AF-A0A7Z8ZBL9-F1
#
_entry.id   AF-A0A7Z8ZBL9-F1
#
_cell.length_a   1.000
_cell.length_b   1.000
_cell.length_c   1.000
_cell.angle_alpha   90.00
_cell.angle_beta   90.00
_cell.angle_gamma   90.00
#
_symmetry.space_group_name_H-M   'P 1'
#
loop_
_entity.id
_entity.type
_entity.pdbx_description
1 polymer ?
#
loop_
_entity_poly.entity_id
_entity_poly.type
_entity_poly.pdbx_seq_one_letter_code
_entity_poly.pdbx_strand_id
1 'polypeptide(L)'
;MKLLLLNPGTTLVSFIWPAQNPELLAKLSARNVTVMAMDSVPRISRAQSLDALSSMANIAGYRAIVEAAHEFGRFFTGQITAAGKVPPAKVMVIGAGVAGLAAIGAANSLGAIVRAFDTRPEVKEQVQSMGAEFLELDFKEEAGSGDGYAKVMSEAFIKAEMALFAAQAKEVDIIVTTALIPGKPGAEADYPRNG
;
A
#
# COMPACT_ATOMS: atom_id res chain seq x y z
N MET A 1 -25.11 5.47 -5.04
CA MET A 1 -25.56 6.70 -4.35
C MET A 1 -26.97 7.05 -4.80
N LYS A 2 -27.94 7.22 -3.88
CA LYS A 2 -29.31 7.65 -4.25
C LYS A 2 -29.31 9.16 -4.54
N LEU A 3 -28.79 9.53 -5.71
CA LEU A 3 -28.69 10.92 -6.21
C LEU A 3 -30.05 11.66 -6.26
N LEU A 4 -31.16 10.93 -6.25
CA LEU A 4 -32.53 11.46 -6.21
C LEU A 4 -32.91 12.10 -4.88
N LEU A 5 -32.17 11.84 -3.81
CA LEU A 5 -32.44 12.38 -2.47
C LEU A 5 -31.73 13.72 -2.19
N LEU A 6 -30.87 14.18 -3.10
CA LEU A 6 -30.13 15.42 -2.91
C LEU A 6 -30.98 16.62 -3.33
N ASN A 7 -31.28 17.48 -2.37
CA ASN A 7 -31.94 18.76 -2.61
C ASN A 7 -30.96 19.77 -3.23
N PRO A 8 -31.41 20.64 -4.14
CA PRO A 8 -30.59 21.76 -4.63
C PRO A 8 -30.02 22.59 -3.46
N GLY A 9 -28.77 23.05 -3.60
CA GLY A 9 -28.05 23.80 -2.57
C GLY A 9 -27.39 22.94 -1.47
N THR A 10 -27.56 21.61 -1.49
CA THR A 10 -26.89 20.71 -0.53
C THR A 10 -25.38 20.67 -0.78
N THR A 11 -24.59 20.59 0.30
CA THR A 11 -23.16 20.27 0.24
C THR A 11 -22.95 18.78 0.52
N LEU A 12 -22.41 18.05 -0.46
CA LEU A 12 -22.02 16.65 -0.33
C LEU A 12 -20.51 16.56 -0.05
N VAL A 13 -20.15 15.83 1.00
CA VAL A 13 -18.75 15.48 1.31
C VAL A 13 -18.63 13.95 1.25
N SER A 14 -17.89 13.42 0.29
CA SER A 14 -17.68 11.97 0.14
C SER A 14 -16.46 11.67 -0.73
N PHE A 15 -16.13 10.38 -0.86
CA PHE A 15 -15.30 9.93 -1.98
C PHE A 15 -16.11 10.00 -3.28
N ILE A 16 -15.51 10.53 -4.34
CA ILE A 16 -16.13 10.80 -5.64
C ILE A 16 -15.31 10.19 -6.78
N TRP A 17 -13.98 10.22 -6.70
CA TRP A 17 -13.07 9.76 -7.74
C TRP A 17 -13.38 10.42 -9.10
N PRO A 18 -13.25 11.77 -9.20
CA PRO A 18 -13.80 12.55 -10.30
C PRO A 18 -13.20 12.17 -11.66
N ALA A 19 -11.91 11.84 -11.71
CA ALA A 19 -11.24 11.44 -12.94
C ALA A 19 -11.78 10.12 -13.52
N GLN A 20 -12.26 9.21 -12.66
CA GLN A 20 -12.77 7.90 -13.05
C GLN A 20 -14.29 7.89 -13.27
N ASN A 21 -15.02 8.90 -12.78
CA ASN A 21 -16.49 8.89 -12.75
C ASN A 21 -17.11 10.13 -13.43
N PRO A 22 -16.86 10.39 -14.73
CA PRO A 22 -17.41 11.55 -15.43
C PRO A 22 -18.95 11.57 -15.45
N GLU A 23 -19.60 10.42 -15.56
CA GLU A 23 -21.07 10.32 -15.51
C GLU A 23 -21.65 10.71 -14.14
N LEU A 24 -20.95 10.38 -13.06
CA LEU A 24 -21.37 10.77 -11.71
C LEU A 24 -21.29 12.28 -11.53
N LEU A 25 -20.23 12.90 -12.05
CA LEU A 25 -20.06 14.35 -12.04
C LEU A 25 -21.16 15.06 -12.80
N ALA A 26 -21.54 14.57 -13.99
CA ALA A 26 -22.65 15.12 -14.76
C ALA A 26 -23.97 15.06 -13.98
N LYS A 27 -24.25 13.93 -13.32
CA LYS A 27 -25.46 13.76 -12.48
C LYS A 27 -25.47 14.66 -11.25
N LEU A 28 -24.31 14.90 -10.62
CA LEU A 28 -24.18 15.81 -9.48
C LEU A 28 -24.31 17.27 -9.92
N SER A 29 -23.71 17.65 -11.05
CA SER A 29 -23.83 18.99 -11.61
C SER A 29 -25.28 19.36 -11.92
N ALA A 30 -26.04 18.43 -12.52
CA ALA A 30 -27.47 18.62 -12.82
C ALA A 30 -28.36 18.82 -11.58
N ARG A 31 -27.88 18.52 -10.38
CA ARG A 31 -28.61 18.67 -9.11
C ARG A 31 -28.43 20.01 -8.43
N ASN A 32 -27.55 20.88 -8.95
CA ASN A 32 -27.21 22.16 -8.32
C ASN A 32 -26.73 21.99 -6.86
N VAL A 33 -25.79 21.06 -6.65
CA VAL A 33 -25.16 20.78 -5.34
C VAL A 33 -23.68 21.17 -5.34
N THR A 34 -23.16 21.48 -4.15
CA THR A 34 -21.71 21.64 -3.93
C THR A 34 -21.12 20.29 -3.53
N VAL A 35 -20.00 19.88 -4.14
CA VAL A 35 -19.36 18.60 -3.85
C VAL A 35 -17.93 18.81 -3.40
N MET A 36 -17.57 18.24 -2.25
CA MET A 36 -16.20 18.16 -1.74
C MET A 36 -15.74 16.71 -1.83
N ALA A 37 -14.81 16.43 -2.74
CA ALA A 37 -14.26 15.10 -2.97
C ALA A 37 -13.10 14.81 -2.01
N MET A 38 -13.27 13.86 -1.10
CA MET A 38 -12.26 13.50 -0.10
C MET A 38 -11.02 12.83 -0.71
N ASP A 39 -11.14 12.18 -1.88
CA ASP A 39 -10.04 11.63 -2.66
C ASP A 39 -9.20 12.71 -3.39
N SER A 40 -9.68 13.96 -3.40
CA SER A 40 -9.01 15.09 -4.06
C SER A 40 -8.37 16.07 -3.08
N VAL A 41 -8.27 15.71 -1.79
CA VAL A 41 -7.55 16.51 -0.79
C VAL A 41 -6.07 16.62 -1.19
N PRO A 42 -5.51 17.84 -1.33
CA PRO A 42 -4.10 17.99 -1.70
C PRO A 42 -3.16 17.41 -0.65
N ARG A 43 -2.16 16.65 -1.09
CA ARG A 43 -1.13 16.07 -0.20
C ARG A 43 -0.09 17.11 0.20
N ILE A 44 -0.48 18.04 1.06
CA ILE A 44 0.34 19.12 1.61
C ILE A 44 0.26 19.13 3.13
N SER A 45 1.31 19.62 3.82
CA SER A 45 1.42 19.52 5.29
C SER A 45 0.20 20.05 6.05
N ARG A 46 -0.38 21.18 5.63
CA ARG A 46 -1.55 21.79 6.28
C ARG A 46 -2.86 20.98 6.14
N ALA A 47 -2.92 20.03 5.22
CA ALA A 47 -4.11 19.24 4.90
C ALA A 47 -4.00 17.78 5.35
N GLN A 48 -2.90 17.39 6.00
CA GLN A 48 -2.67 16.00 6.43
C GLN A 48 -3.78 15.45 7.33
N SER A 49 -4.35 16.28 8.22
CA SER A 49 -5.47 15.88 9.10
C SER A 49 -6.78 15.63 8.36
N LEU A 50 -6.89 16.06 7.09
CA LEU A 50 -8.05 15.88 6.23
C LEU A 50 -7.86 14.74 5.21
N ASP A 51 -6.67 14.15 5.15
CA ASP A 51 -6.34 13.10 4.19
C ASP A 51 -7.00 11.76 4.59
N ALA A 52 -8.21 11.58 4.06
CA ALA A 52 -8.98 10.37 4.27
C ALA A 52 -8.34 9.15 3.59
N LEU A 53 -7.58 9.33 2.49
CA LEU A 53 -6.90 8.22 1.81
C LEU A 53 -5.78 7.66 2.68
N SER A 54 -4.96 8.53 3.27
CA SER A 54 -3.92 8.12 4.21
C SER A 54 -4.51 7.44 5.44
N SER A 55 -5.63 7.94 5.96
CA SER A 55 -6.35 7.32 7.09
C SER A 55 -6.82 5.90 6.76
N MET A 56 -7.46 5.71 5.59
CA MET A 56 -7.92 4.38 5.17
C MET A 56 -6.75 3.45 4.84
N ALA A 57 -5.67 3.95 4.24
CA ALA A 57 -4.47 3.17 3.96
C ALA A 57 -3.82 2.64 5.24
N ASN A 58 -3.75 3.45 6.29
CA ASN A 58 -3.21 3.03 7.58
C ASN A 58 -4.03 1.87 8.18
N ILE A 59 -5.36 2.02 8.19
CA ILE A 59 -6.28 0.96 8.66
C ILE A 59 -6.13 -0.30 7.81
N ALA A 60 -6.05 -0.17 6.49
CA ALA A 60 -5.91 -1.30 5.58
C ALA A 60 -4.61 -2.09 5.82
N GLY A 61 -3.49 -1.39 6.02
CA GLY A 61 -2.20 -2.02 6.33
C GLY A 61 -2.23 -2.79 7.65
N TYR A 62 -2.78 -2.20 8.71
CA TYR A 62 -2.98 -2.91 9.98
C TYR A 62 -3.90 -4.12 9.82
N ARG A 63 -5.06 -3.94 9.17
CA ARG A 63 -6.05 -5.00 8.98
C ARG A 63 -5.47 -6.16 8.16
N ALA A 64 -4.66 -5.88 7.15
CA ALA A 64 -4.02 -6.91 6.33
C ALA A 64 -3.19 -7.89 7.18
N ILE A 65 -2.48 -7.40 8.21
CA ILE A 65 -1.74 -8.27 9.13
C ILE A 65 -2.67 -9.07 10.05
N VAL A 66 -3.79 -8.48 10.48
CA VAL A 66 -4.79 -9.22 11.27
C VAL A 66 -5.41 -10.34 10.44
N GLU A 67 -5.77 -10.10 9.19
CA GLU A 67 -6.27 -11.14 8.29
C GLU A 67 -5.20 -12.22 8.04
N ALA A 68 -3.95 -11.81 7.81
CA ALA A 68 -2.86 -12.75 7.64
C ALA A 68 -2.67 -13.62 8.88
N ALA A 69 -2.73 -13.07 10.09
CA ALA A 69 -2.65 -13.83 11.33
C ALA A 69 -3.86 -14.74 11.57
N HIS A 70 -5.05 -14.36 11.11
CA HIS A 70 -6.25 -15.19 11.20
C HIS A 70 -6.15 -16.42 10.29
N GLU A 71 -5.68 -16.24 9.05
CA GLU A 71 -5.57 -17.32 8.06
C GLU A 71 -4.30 -18.17 8.25
N PHE A 72 -3.24 -17.62 8.84
CA PHE A 72 -1.96 -18.30 8.98
C PHE A 72 -1.96 -19.30 10.15
N GLY A 73 -1.79 -20.59 9.84
CA GLY A 73 -1.85 -21.68 10.82
C GLY A 73 -0.65 -21.83 11.77
N ARG A 74 0.22 -20.83 11.90
CA ARG A 74 1.39 -20.83 12.80
C ARG A 74 1.51 -19.52 13.56
N PHE A 75 2.34 -19.49 14.59
CA PHE A 75 2.62 -18.28 15.35
C PHE A 75 3.42 -17.26 14.54
N PHE A 76 3.08 -15.97 14.68
CA PHE A 76 3.93 -14.87 14.25
C PHE A 76 5.16 -14.74 15.15
N THR A 77 4.94 -14.76 16.47
CA THR A 77 5.99 -14.59 17.47
C THR A 77 6.81 -15.87 17.62
N GLY A 78 8.12 -15.75 17.50
CA GLY A 78 9.04 -16.82 17.85
C GLY A 78 9.06 -17.04 19.37
N GLN A 79 9.03 -18.30 19.81
CA GLN A 79 9.02 -18.64 21.23
C GLN A 79 9.75 -19.95 21.51
N ILE A 80 10.33 -20.05 22.70
CA ILE A 80 10.88 -21.29 23.24
C ILE A 80 9.90 -21.81 24.27
N THR A 81 9.41 -23.03 24.06
CA THR A 81 8.46 -23.71 24.94
C THR A 81 9.07 -25.02 25.43
N ALA A 82 8.40 -25.68 26.40
CA ALA A 82 8.78 -27.03 26.82
C ALA A 82 8.75 -28.06 25.67
N ALA A 83 7.94 -27.82 24.63
CA ALA A 83 7.83 -28.68 23.46
C ALA A 83 8.86 -28.38 22.35
N GLY A 84 9.71 -27.37 22.54
CA GLY A 84 10.74 -26.97 21.57
C GLY A 84 10.68 -25.49 21.16
N LYS A 85 11.57 -25.14 20.23
CA LYS A 85 11.70 -23.78 19.68
C LYS A 85 10.84 -23.62 18.43
N VAL A 86 9.97 -22.61 18.43
CA VAL A 86 9.21 -22.18 17.26
C VAL A 86 9.87 -20.91 16.70
N PRO A 87 10.32 -20.90 15.43
CA PRO A 87 10.84 -19.70 14.81
C PRO A 87 9.72 -18.66 14.57
N PRO A 88 10.05 -17.36 14.54
CA PRO A 88 9.09 -16.33 14.15
C PRO A 88 8.69 -16.47 12.67
N ALA A 89 7.50 -16.00 12.33
CA ALA A 89 7.08 -15.87 10.94
C ALA A 89 7.95 -14.83 10.21
N LYS A 90 8.14 -15.02 8.90
CA LYS A 90 8.78 -14.05 8.01
C LYS A 90 7.73 -13.37 7.14
N VAL A 91 7.70 -12.04 7.17
CA VAL A 91 6.74 -11.22 6.42
C VAL A 91 7.48 -10.33 5.43
N MET A 92 7.11 -10.39 4.15
CA MET A 92 7.57 -9.44 3.13
C MET A 92 6.47 -8.42 2.83
N VAL A 93 6.82 -7.14 2.81
CA VAL A 93 5.93 -6.04 2.43
C VAL A 93 6.44 -5.38 1.15
N ILE A 94 5.65 -5.40 0.08
CA ILE A 94 5.98 -4.79 -1.21
C ILE A 94 5.24 -3.45 -1.31
N GLY A 95 5.99 -2.36 -1.35
CA GLY A 95 5.53 -0.98 -1.22
C GLY A 95 5.55 -0.51 0.25
N ALA A 96 6.20 0.62 0.50
CA ALA A 96 6.36 1.26 1.80
C ALA A 96 5.66 2.64 1.85
N GLY A 97 4.46 2.72 1.24
CA GLY A 97 3.53 3.82 1.49
C GLY A 97 2.85 3.70 2.86
N VAL A 98 1.83 4.52 3.12
CA VAL A 98 1.13 4.53 4.43
C VAL A 98 0.59 3.15 4.82
N ALA A 99 0.02 2.39 3.88
CA ALA A 99 -0.45 1.03 4.13
C ALA A 99 0.70 0.05 4.41
N GLY A 100 1.78 0.12 3.61
CA GLY A 100 2.95 -0.73 3.79
C GLY A 100 3.62 -0.52 5.14
N LEU A 101 3.82 0.74 5.54
CA LEU A 101 4.40 1.08 6.86
C LEU A 101 3.50 0.63 8.00
N ALA A 102 2.18 0.76 7.89
CA ALA A 102 1.24 0.23 8.88
C ALA A 102 1.34 -1.30 8.99
N ALA A 103 1.46 -2.01 7.87
CA ALA A 103 1.66 -3.45 7.85
C ALA A 103 3.01 -3.86 8.47
N ILE A 104 4.10 -3.13 8.18
CA ILE A 104 5.42 -3.34 8.79
C ILE A 104 5.33 -3.22 10.31
N GLY A 105 4.74 -2.12 10.80
CA GLY A 105 4.61 -1.88 12.24
C GLY A 105 3.78 -2.95 12.94
N ALA A 106 2.65 -3.33 12.36
CA ALA A 106 1.79 -4.39 12.89
C ALA A 106 2.51 -5.75 12.93
N ALA A 107 3.14 -6.17 11.83
CA ALA A 107 3.87 -7.44 11.75
C ALA A 107 5.06 -7.48 12.73
N ASN A 108 5.83 -6.40 12.80
CA ASN A 108 6.95 -6.28 13.73
C ASN A 108 6.48 -6.37 15.19
N SER A 109 5.38 -5.69 15.53
CA SER A 109 4.79 -5.76 16.89
C SER A 109 4.33 -7.16 17.29
N LEU A 110 3.97 -8.00 16.32
CA LEU A 110 3.63 -9.41 16.53
C LEU A 110 4.87 -10.33 16.63
N GLY A 111 6.08 -9.78 16.54
CA GLY A 111 7.34 -10.51 16.67
C GLY A 111 7.77 -11.24 15.41
N ALA A 112 7.23 -10.88 14.24
CA ALA A 112 7.69 -11.41 12.96
C ALA A 112 9.02 -10.76 12.52
N ILE A 113 9.77 -11.48 11.69
CA ILE A 113 10.90 -10.92 10.94
C ILE A 113 10.30 -10.23 9.70
N VAL A 114 10.41 -8.91 9.64
CA VAL A 114 9.82 -8.13 8.55
C VAL A 114 10.89 -7.69 7.56
N ARG A 115 10.60 -7.89 6.28
CA ARG A 115 11.38 -7.39 5.14
C ARG A 115 10.47 -6.52 4.30
N ALA A 116 10.98 -5.44 3.75
CA ALA A 116 10.19 -4.56 2.91
C ALA A 116 10.99 -4.09 1.69
N PHE A 117 10.27 -3.88 0.60
CA PHE A 117 10.82 -3.35 -0.64
C PHE A 117 9.97 -2.15 -1.09
N ASP A 118 10.60 -1.08 -1.54
CA ASP A 118 9.97 0.02 -2.25
C ASP A 118 10.97 0.56 -3.28
N THR A 119 10.49 1.03 -4.43
CA THR A 119 11.35 1.59 -5.48
C THR A 119 12.00 2.92 -5.07
N ARG A 120 11.44 3.59 -4.06
CA ARG A 120 11.89 4.89 -3.57
C ARG A 120 12.97 4.73 -2.50
N PRO A 121 14.21 5.20 -2.73
CA PRO A 121 15.28 5.06 -1.74
C PRO A 121 15.01 5.89 -0.46
N GLU A 122 14.27 6.98 -0.54
CA GLU A 122 13.99 7.87 0.60
C GLU A 122 13.18 7.23 1.73
N VAL A 123 12.47 6.13 1.47
CA VAL A 123 11.71 5.40 2.51
C VAL A 123 12.55 4.40 3.30
N LYS A 124 13.81 4.18 2.90
CA LYS A 124 14.70 3.18 3.51
C LYS A 124 14.89 3.41 5.02
N GLU A 125 15.22 4.64 5.41
CA GLU A 125 15.42 4.99 6.82
C GLU A 125 14.14 4.79 7.63
N GLN A 126 12.99 5.08 7.04
CA GLN A 126 11.70 4.90 7.69
C GLN A 126 11.40 3.41 7.93
N VAL A 127 11.60 2.55 6.93
CA VAL A 127 11.45 1.10 7.05
C VAL A 127 12.37 0.54 8.14
N GLN A 128 13.65 0.93 8.12
CA GLN A 128 14.63 0.48 9.10
C GLN A 128 14.31 0.95 10.52
N SER A 129 13.82 2.18 10.69
CA SER A 129 13.40 2.72 11.99
C SER A 129 12.25 1.91 12.62
N MET A 130 11.46 1.22 11.80
CA MET A 130 10.37 0.33 12.24
C MET A 130 10.83 -1.11 12.49
N GLY A 131 12.14 -1.38 12.39
CA GLY A 131 12.74 -2.69 12.65
C GLY A 131 12.60 -3.70 11.50
N ALA A 132 12.35 -3.23 10.28
CA ALA A 132 12.32 -4.08 9.09
C ALA A 132 13.62 -3.99 8.27
N GLU A 133 13.97 -5.09 7.61
CA GLU A 133 15.05 -5.13 6.61
C GLU A 133 14.56 -4.46 5.31
N PHE A 134 15.28 -3.45 4.82
CA PHE A 134 14.99 -2.85 3.52
C PHE A 134 15.73 -3.65 2.43
N LEU A 135 14.97 -4.29 1.55
CA LEU A 135 15.50 -5.06 0.44
C LEU A 135 15.95 -4.11 -0.68
N GLU A 136 17.17 -4.30 -1.15
CA GLU A 136 17.75 -3.50 -2.23
C GLU A 136 17.87 -4.34 -3.50
N LEU A 137 17.68 -3.70 -4.64
CA LEU A 137 18.10 -4.24 -5.92
C LEU A 137 19.50 -3.72 -6.21
N ASP A 138 20.41 -4.63 -6.51
CA ASP A 138 21.74 -4.28 -7.00
C ASP A 138 21.62 -3.84 -8.48
N PHE A 139 21.05 -2.65 -8.67
CA PHE A 139 20.73 -2.09 -9.97
C PHE A 139 21.00 -0.58 -9.98
N LYS A 140 22.05 -0.17 -10.70
CA LYS A 140 22.40 1.25 -10.87
C LYS A 140 21.61 1.84 -12.04
N GLU A 141 20.43 2.37 -11.77
CA GLU A 141 19.80 3.40 -12.61
C GLU A 141 19.63 4.68 -11.78
N GLU A 142 19.92 5.84 -12.37
CA GLU A 142 19.65 7.14 -11.74
C GLU A 142 18.13 7.31 -11.59
N ALA A 143 17.60 7.00 -10.40
CA ALA A 143 16.24 7.31 -10.04
C ALA A 143 16.09 8.83 -9.93
N GLY A 144 15.74 9.48 -11.04
CA GLY A 144 15.44 10.91 -11.08
C GLY A 144 14.19 11.22 -10.26
N SER A 145 14.35 12.09 -9.26
CA SER A 145 13.30 12.61 -8.38
C SER A 145 12.20 13.33 -9.18
N GLY A 146 11.06 12.66 -9.36
CA GLY A 146 9.81 13.27 -9.78
C GLY A 146 8.77 13.13 -8.66
N ASP A 147 8.22 14.26 -8.20
CA ASP A 147 6.88 14.49 -7.62
C ASP A 147 6.21 13.44 -6.69
N GLY A 148 6.95 12.49 -6.13
CA GLY A 148 6.49 11.54 -5.11
C GLY A 148 5.69 10.33 -5.62
N TYR A 149 5.61 10.13 -6.95
CA TYR A 149 5.00 8.95 -7.57
C TYR A 149 6.04 8.13 -8.35
N ALA A 150 5.97 6.80 -8.25
CA ALA A 150 6.88 5.89 -8.93
C ALA A 150 6.76 6.04 -10.47
N LYS A 151 7.87 6.38 -11.15
CA LYS A 151 7.97 6.30 -12.62
C LYS A 151 7.90 4.84 -13.05
N VAL A 152 7.36 4.59 -14.25
CA VAL A 152 7.41 3.26 -14.88
C VAL A 152 8.88 2.89 -15.06
N MET A 153 9.29 1.79 -14.45
CA MET A 153 10.69 1.35 -14.38
C MET A 153 11.11 0.64 -15.68
N SER A 154 12.42 0.58 -15.96
CA SER A 154 12.96 -0.13 -17.11
C SER A 154 12.63 -1.63 -17.07
N GLU A 155 12.53 -2.29 -18.22
CA GLU A 155 12.31 -3.75 -18.27
C GLU A 155 13.37 -4.53 -17.48
N ALA A 156 14.61 -4.03 -17.46
CA ALA A 156 15.70 -4.63 -16.72
C ALA A 156 15.51 -4.48 -15.19
N PHE A 157 15.04 -3.32 -14.73
CA PHE A 157 14.67 -3.12 -13.33
C PHE A 157 13.52 -4.05 -12.94
N ILE A 158 12.46 -4.12 -13.75
CA ILE A 158 11.31 -4.98 -13.50
C ILE A 158 11.74 -6.45 -13.41
N LYS A 159 12.64 -6.90 -14.28
CA LYS A 159 13.17 -8.27 -14.24
C LYS A 159 13.97 -8.54 -12.96
N ALA A 160 14.79 -7.59 -12.52
CA ALA A 160 15.55 -7.71 -11.29
C ALA A 160 14.63 -7.72 -10.05
N GLU A 161 13.62 -6.85 -10.03
CA GLU A 161 12.57 -6.79 -9.01
C GLU A 161 11.83 -8.12 -8.89
N MET A 162 11.40 -8.70 -10.02
CA MET A 162 10.73 -10.00 -10.04
C MET A 162 11.64 -11.13 -9.56
N ALA A 163 12.93 -11.09 -9.90
CA ALA A 163 13.89 -12.08 -9.43
C ALA A 163 14.09 -11.99 -7.90
N LEU A 164 14.14 -10.78 -7.34
CA LEU A 164 14.19 -10.55 -5.90
C LEU A 164 12.93 -11.12 -5.22
N PHE A 165 11.73 -10.79 -5.72
CA PHE A 165 10.48 -11.29 -5.15
C PHE A 165 10.38 -12.81 -5.25
N ALA A 166 10.78 -13.41 -6.37
CA ALA A 166 10.79 -14.86 -6.54
C ALA A 166 11.78 -15.55 -5.58
N ALA A 167 12.90 -14.90 -5.23
CA ALA A 167 13.83 -15.40 -4.24
C ALA A 167 13.24 -15.31 -2.82
N GLN A 168 12.64 -14.18 -2.46
CA GLN A 168 12.01 -13.97 -1.16
C GLN A 168 10.80 -14.89 -0.94
N ALA A 169 9.95 -15.06 -1.96
CA ALA A 169 8.74 -15.89 -1.89
C ALA A 169 9.02 -17.36 -1.56
N LYS A 170 10.24 -17.85 -1.75
CA LYS A 170 10.64 -19.22 -1.36
C LYS A 170 10.85 -19.39 0.13
N GLU A 171 11.07 -18.31 0.87
CA GLU A 171 11.45 -18.38 2.28
C GLU A 171 10.55 -17.58 3.23
N VAL A 172 9.75 -16.63 2.73
CA VAL A 172 8.79 -15.89 3.56
C VAL A 172 7.48 -16.66 3.71
N ASP A 173 6.81 -16.46 4.83
CA ASP A 173 5.52 -17.10 5.12
C ASP A 173 4.35 -16.26 4.60
N ILE A 174 4.50 -14.94 4.60
CA ILE A 174 3.42 -13.97 4.31
C ILE A 174 3.97 -12.85 3.41
N ILE A 175 3.19 -12.47 2.40
CA ILE A 175 3.49 -11.34 1.51
C ILE A 175 2.32 -10.36 1.55
N VAL A 176 2.59 -9.09 1.80
CA VAL A 176 1.62 -7.99 1.73
C VAL A 176 2.02 -7.04 0.60
N THR A 177 1.17 -6.92 -0.42
CA THR A 177 1.43 -6.06 -1.58
C THR A 177 0.59 -4.79 -1.50
N THR A 178 1.25 -3.62 -1.51
CA THR A 178 0.61 -2.30 -1.41
C THR A 178 0.99 -1.34 -2.54
N ALA A 179 1.76 -1.82 -3.52
CA ALA A 179 2.14 -1.07 -4.71
C ALA A 179 0.91 -0.80 -5.61
N LEU A 180 0.32 0.40 -5.46
CA LEU A 180 -0.82 0.85 -6.24
C LEU A 180 -0.56 2.24 -6.83
N ILE A 181 -0.78 2.37 -8.14
CA ILE A 181 -0.79 3.66 -8.84
C ILE A 181 -2.26 4.05 -9.09
N PRO A 182 -2.76 5.18 -8.53
CA PRO A 182 -4.13 5.61 -8.76
C PRO A 182 -4.47 5.75 -10.25
N GLY A 183 -5.59 5.14 -10.67
CA GLY A 183 -6.05 5.19 -12.06
C GLY A 183 -5.35 4.23 -13.03
N LYS A 184 -4.36 3.47 -12.57
CA LYS A 184 -3.80 2.34 -13.30
C LYS A 184 -4.22 1.02 -12.66
N PRO A 185 -4.21 -0.09 -13.42
CA PRO A 185 -4.27 -1.41 -12.82
C PRO A 185 -3.16 -1.55 -11.76
N GLY A 186 -3.42 -2.31 -10.68
CA GLY A 186 -2.36 -2.67 -9.73
C GLY A 186 -1.21 -3.36 -10.47
N ALA A 187 0.02 -3.27 -9.95
CA ALA A 187 1.23 -3.66 -10.69
C ALA A 187 1.08 -5.02 -11.40
N GLU A 188 0.44 -6.01 -10.76
CA GLU A 188 0.14 -7.34 -11.31
C GLU A 188 -0.57 -7.37 -12.68
N ALA A 189 -1.34 -6.33 -13.02
CA ALA A 189 -2.05 -6.24 -14.30
C ALA A 189 -1.24 -5.61 -15.45
N ASP A 190 -0.03 -5.08 -15.18
CA ASP A 190 0.96 -4.73 -16.20
C ASP A 190 1.92 -5.91 -16.50
N TYR A 191 1.79 -7.05 -15.81
CA TYR A 191 2.62 -8.23 -16.07
C TYR A 191 1.91 -9.23 -16.99
N PRO A 192 2.60 -9.77 -18.02
CA PRO A 192 2.04 -10.82 -18.86
C PRO A 192 1.73 -12.04 -17.99
N ARG A 193 0.45 -12.39 -17.92
CA ARG A 193 0.03 -13.69 -17.37
C ARG A 193 0.53 -14.77 -18.33
N ASN A 194 1.69 -15.35 -18.04
CA ASN A 194 2.07 -16.59 -18.68
C ASN A 194 1.16 -17.69 -18.10
N GLY A 195 0.24 -18.18 -18.94
CA GLY A 195 -0.52 -19.40 -18.70
C GLY A 195 0.30 -20.66 -18.94
#